data_AF-A0A353GRS4-F1
#
_entry.id   AF-A0A353GRS4-F1
#
_cell.length_a   1.000
_cell.length_b   1.000
_cell.length_c   1.000
_cell.angle_alpha   90.00
_cell.angle_beta   90.00
_cell.angle_gamma   90.00
#
_symmetry.space_group_name_H-M   'P 1'
#
loop_
_entity.id
_entity.type
_entity.pdbx_description
1 polymer ?
#
loop_
_entity_poly.entity_id
_entity_poly.type
_entity_poly.pdbx_seq_one_letter_code
_entity_poly.pdbx_strand_id
1 'polypeptide(L)' 'MEEPFLDIDVTKLYPEFTIKVQFQVGRGEFFSLVGPSGCGKTTLLRLIAGLEKVDRGVIRL' A
#
# COMPACT_ATOMS: atom_id res chain seq x y z
N MET A 1 10.22 -15.48 13.33
CA MET A 1 9.12 -14.55 13.07
C MET A 1 8.42 -15.07 11.83
N GLU A 2 7.10 -15.22 11.87
CA GLU A 2 6.34 -15.70 10.72
C GLU A 2 6.40 -14.64 9.60
N GLU A 3 6.53 -15.06 8.34
CA GLU A 3 6.53 -14.13 7.22
C GLU A 3 5.16 -13.43 7.12
N PRO A 4 5.11 -12.11 6.89
CA PRO A 4 3.85 -11.40 6.76
C PRO A 4 3.07 -11.93 5.55
N PHE A 5 1.74 -11.94 5.65
CA PHE A 5 0.86 -12.25 4.53
C PHE A 5 0.87 -11.13 3.47
N LEU A 6 1.12 -9.90 3.90
CA LEU A 6 1.24 -8.75 3.01
C LEU A 6 2.36 -7.86 3.52
N ASP A 7 3.34 -7.59 2.67
CA ASP A 7 4.44 -6.65 2.94
C ASP A 7 4.37 -5.50 1.92
N ILE A 8 4.10 -4.30 2.42
CA ILE A 8 3.98 -3.07 1.63
C ILE A 8 5.13 -2.15 2.02
N ASP A 9 5.94 -1.78 1.02
CA ASP A 9 6.82 -0.62 1.06
C ASP A 9 6.74 0.04 -0.30
N VAL A 10 5.91 1.07 -0.44
CA VAL A 10 5.62 1.67 -1.75
C VAL A 10 5.74 3.17 -1.72
N THR A 11 6.28 3.71 -2.82
CA THR A 11 6.21 5.13 -3.16
C THR A 11 5.60 5.29 -4.54
N LYS A 12 4.54 6.10 -4.60
CA LYS A 12 3.88 6.52 -5.83
C LYS A 12 4.03 8.02 -6.01
N LEU A 13 4.52 8.43 -7.16
CA LEU A 13 4.82 9.82 -7.51
C LEU A 13 3.74 10.35 -8.45
N TYR A 14 3.18 11.49 -8.09
CA TYR A 14 2.40 12.35 -8.98
C TYR A 14 3.08 13.72 -9.07
N PRO A 15 2.80 14.52 -10.11
CA PRO A 15 3.41 15.84 -10.25
C PRO A 15 3.23 16.75 -9.02
N GLU A 16 2.07 16.66 -8.37
CA GLU A 16 1.71 17.56 -7.27
C GLU A 16 1.82 16.93 -5.87
N PHE A 17 1.87 15.60 -5.78
CA PHE A 17 1.90 14.91 -4.49
C PHE A 17 2.58 13.54 -4.58
N THR A 18 3.01 13.03 -3.43
CA THR A 18 3.60 11.70 -3.29
C THR A 18 2.82 10.89 -2.27
N ILE A 19 2.51 9.65 -2.62
CA ILE A 19 2.00 8.66 -1.66
C ILE A 19 3.18 7.79 -1.25
N LYS A 20 3.50 7.76 0.06
CA LYS A 20 4.49 6.86 0.64
C LYS A 20 3.84 6.07 1.76
N VAL A 21 3.85 4.75 1.65
CA VAL A 21 3.17 3.87 2.60
C VAL A 21 4.05 2.67 2.89
N GLN A 22 4.22 2.35 4.16
CA GLN A 22 4.95 1.17 4.61
C GLN A 22 4.20 0.51 5.76
N PHE A 23 3.79 -0.75 5.59
CA PHE A 23 3.18 -1.57 6.63
C PHE A 23 3.24 -3.05 6.28
N GLN A 24 3.01 -3.89 7.27
CA GLN A 24 2.89 -5.34 7.13
C GLN A 24 1.56 -5.80 7.71
N VAL A 25 0.99 -6.85 7.14
CA VAL A 25 -0.22 -7.51 7.65
C VAL A 25 0.09 -8.98 7.86
N GLY A 26 -0.16 -9.47 9.08
CA GLY A 26 -0.01 -10.87 9.44
C GLY A 26 -1.12 -11.76 8.89
N ARG A 27 -0.89 -13.08 8.87
CA ARG A 27 -1.93 -14.05 8.52
C ARG A 27 -3.07 -13.99 9.54
N GLY A 28 -4.31 -13.87 9.06
CA GLY A 28 -5.51 -13.79 9.90
C GLY A 28 -5.72 -12.45 10.61
N GLU A 29 -4.87 -11.46 10.36
CA GLU A 29 -5.02 -10.12 10.95
C GLU A 29 -6.16 -9.35 10.30
N PHE A 30 -6.96 -8.66 11.13
CA PHE A 30 -7.95 -7.71 10.65
C PHE A 30 -7.29 -6.34 10.44
N PHE A 31 -7.13 -5.95 9.18
CA PHE A 31 -6.53 -4.67 8.80
C PHE A 31 -7.56 -3.75 8.14
N SER A 32 -7.55 -2.46 8.49
CA SER A 32 -8.42 -1.44 7.90
C SER A 32 -7.63 -0.21 7.48
N LEU A 33 -7.94 0.33 6.31
CA LEU A 33 -7.34 1.55 5.76
C LEU A 33 -8.30 2.74 5.93
N VAL A 34 -7.98 3.64 6.87
CA VAL A 34 -8.84 4.79 7.22
C VAL A 34 -8.12 6.11 6.98
N GLY A 35 -8.89 7.15 6.67
CA GLY A 35 -8.37 8.52 6.48
C GLY A 35 -9.32 9.41 5.67
N PRO A 36 -9.06 10.73 5.60
CA PRO A 36 -9.90 11.69 4.89
C PRO A 36 -10.07 11.40 3.38
N SER A 37 -11.04 12.03 2.74
CA SER A 37 -11.15 11.96 1.27
C SER A 37 -9.89 12.52 0.62
N GLY A 38 -9.44 11.90 -0.48
CA GLY A 38 -8.25 12.33 -1.22
C GLY A 38 -6.89 11.89 -0.65
N CYS A 39 -6.82 11.24 0.52
CA CYS A 39 -5.54 10.84 1.14
C CYS A 39 -4.84 9.64 0.49
N GLY A 40 -5.32 9.14 -0.66
CA GLY A 40 -4.66 8.06 -1.41
C GLY A 40 -5.13 6.63 -1.13
N LYS A 41 -6.23 6.41 -0.40
CA LYS A 41 -6.71 5.05 -0.05
C LYS A 41 -7.01 4.18 -1.28
N THR A 42 -7.84 4.68 -2.19
CA THR A 42 -8.20 3.96 -3.43
C THR A 42 -6.98 3.72 -4.31
N THR A 43 -6.05 4.67 -4.35
CA THR A 43 -4.77 4.51 -5.05
C THR A 43 -3.95 3.37 -4.45
N LEU A 44 -3.77 3.34 -3.13
CA LEU A 44 -3.05 2.26 -2.46
C LEU A 44 -3.69 0.89 -2.74
N LEU A 45 -5.01 0.77 -2.68
CA LEU A 45 -5.72 -0.48 -2.99
C LEU A 45 -5.54 -0.90 -4.45
N ARG A 46 -5.49 0.04 -5.40
CA ARG A 46 -5.19 -0.25 -6.82
C ARG A 46 -3.76 -0.70 -7.04
N LEU A 47 -2.80 -0.13 -6.31
CA LEU A 47 -1.40 -0.58 -6.32
C LEU A 47 -1.30 -2.03 -5.81
N ILE A 48 -1.93 -2.34 -4.68
CA ILE A 48 -1.96 -3.69 -4.09
C ILE A 48 -2.60 -4.70 -5.04
N ALA A 49 -3.70 -4.32 -5.70
CA ALA A 49 -4.38 -5.18 -6.67
C ALA A 49 -3.63 -5.34 -8.01
N GLY A 50 -2.47 -4.67 -8.20
CA GLY A 50 -1.74 -4.66 -9.47
C GLY A 50 -2.45 -3.92 -10.61
N LEU A 51 -3.48 -3.13 -10.30
CA LEU A 51 -4.22 -2.32 -11.26
C LEU A 51 -3.52 -0.97 -11.57
N GLU A 52 -2.55 -0.60 -10.75
CA GLU A 52 -1.70 0.57 -10.94
C GLU A 52 -0.25 0.19 -10.63
N LYS A 53 0.71 0.81 -11.32
CA LYS A 53 2.15 0.53 -11.12
C LYS A 53 2.73 1.37 -9.99
N VAL A 54 3.53 0.71 -9.15
CA VAL A 54 4.39 1.36 -8.15
C VAL A 54 5.59 1.99 -8.85
N ASP A 55 6.02 3.19 -8.41
CA ASP A 55 7.19 3.85 -8.98
C ASP A 55 8.48 3.48 -8.23
N ARG A 56 8.41 3.25 -6.91
CA ARG A 56 9.52 2.71 -6.09
C ARG A 56 9.01 1.81 -4.97
N GLY A 57 9.82 0.82 -4.61
CA GLY A 57 9.49 -0.14 -3.56
C GLY A 57 8.83 -1.41 -4.10
N VAL A 58 8.14 -2.14 -3.24
CA VAL A 58 7.64 -3.51 -3.49
C VAL A 58 6.31 -3.76 -2.78
N ILE A 59 5.53 -4.65 -3.38
CA ILE A 59 4.33 -5.26 -2.81
C ILE A 59 4.55 -6.77 -2.86
N ARG A 60 4.52 -7.44 -1.71
CA ARG A 60 4.68 -8.89 -1.60
C ARG A 60 3.47 -9.50 -0.89
N LEU A 61 2.96 -10.60 -1.46
CA LEU A 61 1.86 -11.43 -0.95
C LEU A 61 2.40 -12.80 -0.54
#